data_AF-A0A2S4NB91-F1
#
_entry.id   AF-A0A2S4NB91-F1
#
_cell.length_a   1.000
_cell.length_b   1.000
_cell.length_c   1.000
_cell.angle_alpha   90.00
_cell.angle_beta   90.00
_cell.angle_gamma   90.00
#
_symmetry.space_group_name_H-M   'P 1'
#
loop_
_entity.id
_entity.type
_entity.pdbx_description
1 polymer ?
#
loop_
_entity_poly.entity_id
_entity_poly.type
_entity_poly.pdbx_seq_one_letter_code
_entity_poly.pdbx_strand_id
1 'polypeptide(L)'
;MKWQKIKEFFKKDLLKRHLFTKNRLVIVNDDTFEEVFSLKLTLMNVFVFATLGAILIIFVTTFIIAFTPLREYIPGYTSTKLKREATELALKSDSLKFAIKKNELYLESIKKVLNGKLEYAKVNKDSIMAIRVDTLPELQLDATKAELELRKEVEIVEKTKKK
;
A
#
# COMPACT_ATOMS: atom_id res chain seq x y z
N MET A 1 37.79 40.37 20.64
CA MET A 1 36.59 39.50 20.71
C MET A 1 35.46 40.01 21.63
N LYS A 2 35.74 40.72 22.75
CA LYS A 2 34.68 41.15 23.70
C LYS A 2 33.64 42.15 23.15
N TRP A 3 34.02 42.99 22.18
CA TRP A 3 33.15 44.02 21.62
C TRP A 3 32.00 43.50 20.75
N GLN A 4 32.14 42.32 20.13
CA GLN A 4 31.06 41.72 19.33
C GLN A 4 29.92 41.18 20.21
N LYS A 5 30.23 40.54 21.35
CA LYS A 5 29.22 40.02 22.28
C LYS A 5 28.33 41.12 22.86
N ILE A 6 28.89 42.30 23.12
CA ILE A 6 28.14 43.44 23.68
C ILE A 6 27.12 43.98 22.67
N LYS A 7 27.53 44.16 21.41
CA LYS A 7 26.61 44.58 20.31
C LYS A 7 25.47 43.60 20.10
N GLU A 8 25.76 42.30 20.14
CA GLU A 8 24.75 41.22 20.07
C GLU A 8 23.74 41.30 21.23
N PHE A 9 24.21 41.54 22.45
CA PHE A 9 23.35 41.61 23.64
C PHE A 9 22.38 42.81 23.57
N PHE A 10 22.88 44.00 23.21
CA PHE A 10 22.05 45.19 23.03
C PHE A 10 21.03 45.04 21.88
N LYS A 11 21.39 44.36 20.79
CA LYS A 11 20.44 44.07 19.70
C LYS A 11 19.31 43.14 20.15
N LYS A 12 19.60 42.13 20.98
CA LYS A 12 18.59 41.19 21.52
C LYS A 12 17.60 41.89 22.44
N ASP A 13 18.05 42.84 23.27
CA ASP A 13 17.16 43.61 24.14
C ASP A 13 16.25 44.59 23.36
N LEU A 14 16.77 45.20 22.29
CA LEU A 14 15.96 46.05 21.40
C LEU A 14 14.88 45.25 20.66
N LEU A 15 15.23 44.04 20.18
CA LEU A 15 14.28 43.13 19.53
C LEU A 15 13.20 42.65 20.50
N LYS A 16 13.57 42.26 21.73
CA LYS A 16 12.59 41.87 22.76
C LYS A 16 11.59 42.99 23.03
N ARG A 17 12.06 44.24 23.18
CA ARG A 17 11.16 45.39 23.37
C ARG A 17 10.18 45.55 22.21
N HIS A 18 10.63 45.39 20.98
CA HIS A 18 9.78 45.48 19.77
C HIS A 18 8.79 44.31 19.61
N LEU A 19 9.05 43.15 20.22
CA LEU A 19 8.12 42.01 20.18
C LEU A 19 6.97 42.15 21.19
N PHE A 20 7.21 42.86 22.31
CA PHE A 20 6.24 43.09 23.38
C PHE A 20 5.56 44.47 23.31
N THR A 21 5.85 45.29 22.30
CA THR A 21 5.09 46.52 22.06
C THR A 21 3.63 46.18 21.78
N LYS A 22 2.74 46.88 22.48
CA LYS A 22 1.29 46.71 22.34
C LYS A 22 0.83 47.59 21.19
N ASN A 23 0.57 46.99 20.03
CA ASN A 23 0.01 47.70 18.89
C ASN A 23 -1.52 47.51 18.90
N ARG A 24 -2.28 48.53 18.50
CA ARG A 24 -3.74 48.43 18.35
C ARG A 24 -4.03 48.49 16.85
N LEU A 25 -4.60 47.43 16.30
CA LEU A 25 -5.21 47.46 14.99
C LEU A 25 -6.67 47.87 15.18
N VAL A 26 -7.06 48.96 14.52
CA VAL A 26 -8.45 49.45 14.54
C VAL A 26 -8.93 49.47 13.10
N ILE A 27 -10.11 48.91 12.87
CA ILE A 27 -10.83 49.01 11.60
C ILE A 27 -12.00 49.96 11.87
N VAL A 28 -11.97 51.10 11.18
CA VAL A 28 -12.96 52.16 11.28
C VAL A 28 -13.78 52.17 9.99
N ASN A 29 -15.09 52.38 10.09
CA ASN A 29 -15.93 52.59 8.92
C ASN A 29 -15.66 53.98 8.33
N ASP A 30 -15.43 54.07 7.02
CA ASP A 30 -15.07 55.33 6.36
C ASP A 30 -16.24 56.33 6.33
N ASP A 31 -17.48 55.84 6.22
CA ASP A 31 -18.67 56.69 6.09
C ASP A 31 -19.21 57.19 7.45
N THR A 32 -19.12 56.36 8.49
CA THR A 32 -19.67 56.69 9.82
C THR A 32 -18.61 56.97 10.87
N PHE A 33 -17.32 56.79 10.56
CA PHE A 33 -16.19 56.89 11.49
C PHE A 33 -16.33 56.05 12.78
N GLU A 34 -17.25 55.09 12.81
CA GLU A 34 -17.42 54.20 13.95
C GLU A 34 -16.32 53.12 13.94
N GLU A 35 -15.71 52.88 15.11
CA GLU A 35 -14.76 51.78 15.28
C GLU A 35 -15.53 50.45 15.27
N VAL A 36 -15.58 49.78 14.10
CA VAL A 36 -16.28 48.50 13.94
C VAL A 36 -15.52 47.37 14.64
N PHE A 37 -14.20 47.46 14.69
CA PHE A 37 -13.36 46.41 15.25
C PHE A 37 -12.05 46.97 15.81
N SER A 38 -11.74 46.64 17.07
CA SER A 38 -10.45 46.99 17.66
C SER A 38 -9.79 45.77 18.31
N LEU A 39 -8.59 45.43 17.84
CA LEU A 39 -7.77 44.36 18.39
C LEU A 39 -6.44 44.91 18.89
N LYS A 40 -6.09 44.59 20.14
CA LYS A 40 -4.73 44.79 20.66
C LYS A 40 -3.88 43.60 20.23
N LEU A 41 -3.01 43.83 19.26
CA LEU A 41 -2.08 42.83 18.72
C LEU A 41 -0.67 43.14 19.23
N THR A 42 -0.01 42.17 19.84
CA THR A 42 1.44 42.20 20.02
C THR A 42 2.08 41.42 18.88
N LEU A 43 3.29 41.80 18.44
CA LEU A 43 4.03 41.07 17.41
C LEU A 43 4.17 39.58 17.78
N MET A 44 4.31 39.31 19.08
CA MET A 44 4.33 37.95 19.65
C MET A 44 3.03 37.17 19.36
N ASN A 45 1.85 37.75 19.61
CA ASN A 45 0.59 37.03 19.42
C ASN A 45 0.36 36.72 17.93
N VAL A 46 0.67 37.69 17.05
CA VAL A 46 0.61 37.50 15.59
C VAL A 46 1.54 36.36 15.15
N PHE A 47 2.75 36.28 15.69
CA PHE A 47 3.69 35.20 15.39
C PHE A 47 3.15 33.82 15.84
N VAL A 48 2.56 33.73 17.02
CA VAL A 48 1.96 32.49 17.54
C VAL A 48 0.78 32.05 16.67
N PHE A 49 -0.14 32.95 16.31
CA PHE A 49 -1.26 32.62 15.42
C PHE A 49 -0.80 32.24 14.01
N ALA A 50 0.20 32.93 13.46
CA ALA A 50 0.74 32.62 12.15
C ALA A 50 1.42 31.25 12.11
N THR A 51 2.23 30.92 13.12
CA THR A 51 2.89 29.61 13.22
C THR A 51 1.89 28.49 13.47
N LEU A 52 0.91 28.69 14.35
CA LEU A 52 -0.16 27.72 14.57
C LEU A 52 -0.98 27.49 13.29
N GLY A 53 -1.33 28.56 12.57
CA GLY A 53 -2.00 28.48 11.27
C GLY A 53 -1.17 27.74 10.23
N ALA A 54 0.12 28.02 10.14
CA ALA A 54 1.03 27.33 9.23
C ALA A 54 1.10 25.83 9.54
N ILE A 55 1.23 25.46 10.83
CA ILE A 55 1.23 24.05 11.25
C ILE A 55 -0.09 23.38 10.88
N LEU A 56 -1.22 24.04 11.13
CA LEU A 56 -2.55 23.50 10.83
C LEU A 56 -2.72 23.30 9.31
N ILE A 57 -2.32 24.27 8.48
CA ILE A 57 -2.34 24.15 7.01
C ILE A 57 -1.47 22.99 6.54
N ILE A 58 -0.24 22.87 7.06
CA ILE A 58 0.67 21.76 6.72
C ILE A 58 0.00 20.43 7.09
N PHE A 59 -0.56 20.33 8.29
CA PHE A 59 -1.20 19.11 8.78
C PHE A 59 -2.39 18.69 7.91
N VAL A 60 -3.28 19.64 7.59
CA VAL A 60 -4.42 19.41 6.70
C VAL A 60 -3.96 19.03 5.30
N THR A 61 -2.95 19.71 4.75
CA THR A 61 -2.41 19.41 3.42
C THR A 61 -1.80 18.01 3.38
N THR A 62 -1.02 17.61 4.38
CA THR A 62 -0.47 16.26 4.50
C THR A 62 -1.58 15.22 4.63
N PHE A 63 -2.61 15.49 5.42
CA PHE A 63 -3.76 14.61 5.57
C PHE A 63 -4.48 14.42 4.22
N ILE A 64 -4.77 15.52 3.50
CA ILE A 64 -5.38 15.46 2.17
C ILE A 64 -4.52 14.59 1.26
N ILE A 65 -3.22 14.84 1.12
CA ILE A 65 -2.32 14.08 0.23
C ILE A 65 -2.29 12.59 0.61
N ALA A 66 -2.30 12.26 1.91
CA ALA A 66 -2.23 10.87 2.37
C ALA A 66 -3.52 10.08 2.10
N PHE A 67 -4.68 10.74 2.25
CA PHE A 67 -6.00 10.11 2.12
C PHE A 67 -6.66 10.28 0.74
N THR A 68 -6.10 11.11 -0.14
CA THR A 68 -6.56 11.23 -1.54
C THR A 68 -5.65 10.44 -2.51
N PRO A 69 -6.18 10.06 -3.69
CA PRO A 69 -5.40 9.40 -4.73
C PRO A 69 -4.30 10.30 -5.34
N LEU A 70 -4.12 11.56 -4.90
CA LEU A 70 -3.03 12.43 -5.35
C LEU A 70 -1.64 11.76 -5.22
N ARG A 71 -1.44 10.92 -4.20
CA ARG A 71 -0.18 10.18 -4.03
C ARG A 71 0.12 9.21 -5.18
N GLU A 72 -0.90 8.70 -5.87
CA GLU A 72 -0.76 7.76 -6.99
C GLU A 72 -0.34 8.45 -8.29
N TYR A 73 -0.40 9.79 -8.34
CA TYR A 73 0.07 10.59 -9.47
C TYR A 73 1.57 10.91 -9.41
N ILE A 74 2.27 10.52 -8.33
CA ILE A 74 3.72 10.65 -8.24
C ILE A 74 4.36 9.53 -9.09
N PRO A 75 5.03 9.85 -10.21
CA PRO A 75 5.70 8.86 -11.02
C PRO A 75 6.76 8.13 -10.19
N GLY A 76 6.70 6.80 -10.13
CA GLY A 76 7.59 5.95 -9.32
C GLY A 76 6.86 5.07 -8.30
N TYR A 77 5.62 5.41 -7.92
CA TYR A 77 4.75 4.52 -7.17
C TYR A 77 3.70 3.92 -8.10
N THR A 78 3.83 2.64 -8.43
CA THR A 78 2.78 1.93 -9.16
C THR A 78 1.48 1.98 -8.35
N SER A 79 0.39 2.48 -8.94
CA SER A 79 -0.91 2.37 -8.30
C SER A 79 -1.20 0.89 -8.01
N THR A 80 -1.88 0.62 -6.90
CA THR A 80 -2.23 -0.75 -6.49
C THR A 80 -3.00 -1.47 -7.59
N LYS A 81 -3.84 -0.72 -8.32
CA LYS A 81 -4.57 -1.17 -9.50
C LYS A 81 -3.65 -1.61 -10.65
N LEU A 82 -2.68 -0.79 -11.05
CA LEU A 82 -1.76 -1.11 -12.15
C LEU A 82 -0.89 -2.35 -11.83
N LYS A 83 -0.43 -2.49 -10.59
CA LYS A 83 0.29 -3.69 -10.14
C LYS A 83 -0.54 -4.96 -10.26
N ARG A 84 -1.81 -4.89 -9.86
CA ARG A 84 -2.73 -6.01 -9.94
C ARG A 84 -3.02 -6.40 -11.38
N GLU A 85 -3.31 -5.42 -12.23
CA GLU A 85 -3.56 -5.63 -13.66
C GLU A 85 -2.33 -6.21 -14.37
N ALA A 86 -1.13 -5.69 -14.09
CA ALA A 86 0.11 -6.22 -14.67
C ALA A 86 0.37 -7.69 -14.26
N THR A 87 0.09 -8.03 -13.00
CA THR A 87 0.25 -9.40 -12.48
C THR A 87 -0.76 -10.35 -13.13
N GLU A 88 -2.03 -9.94 -13.22
CA GLU A 88 -3.08 -10.72 -13.88
C GLU A 88 -2.78 -10.94 -15.37
N LEU A 89 -2.31 -9.89 -16.05
CA LEU A 89 -1.92 -9.97 -17.46
C LEU A 89 -0.71 -10.89 -17.66
N ALA A 90 0.29 -10.83 -16.78
CA ALA A 90 1.45 -11.71 -16.82
C ALA A 90 1.04 -13.19 -16.66
N LEU A 91 0.16 -13.50 -15.69
CA LEU A 91 -0.35 -14.86 -15.48
C LEU A 91 -1.15 -15.37 -16.69
N LYS A 92 -2.03 -14.53 -17.24
CA LYS A 92 -2.79 -14.87 -18.45
C LYS A 92 -1.86 -15.11 -19.64
N SER A 93 -0.88 -14.23 -19.84
CA SER A 93 0.09 -14.35 -20.94
C SER A 93 0.91 -15.64 -20.84
N ASP A 94 1.37 -16.01 -19.64
CA ASP A 94 2.10 -17.25 -19.42
C ASP A 94 1.24 -18.49 -19.71
N SER A 95 -0.01 -18.48 -19.24
CA SER A 95 -0.97 -19.54 -19.54
C SER A 95 -1.23 -19.68 -21.05
N LEU A 96 -1.40 -18.57 -21.76
CA LEU A 96 -1.59 -18.57 -23.22
C LEU A 96 -0.35 -19.11 -23.93
N LYS A 97 0.84 -18.68 -23.51
CA LYS A 97 2.12 -19.15 -24.07
C LYS A 97 2.27 -20.66 -23.91
N PHE A 98 1.89 -21.20 -22.76
CA PHE A 98 1.90 -22.64 -22.51
C PHE A 98 0.92 -23.40 -23.41
N ALA A 99 -0.30 -22.89 -23.57
CA ALA A 99 -1.30 -23.49 -24.46
C ALA A 99 -0.85 -23.47 -25.93
N ILE A 100 -0.26 -22.37 -26.39
CA ILE A 100 0.32 -22.26 -27.74
C ILE A 100 1.43 -23.27 -27.93
N LYS A 101 2.38 -23.36 -26.99
CA LYS A 101 3.49 -24.33 -27.07
C LYS A 101 3.01 -25.78 -27.18
N LYS A 102 1.96 -26.14 -26.42
CA LYS A 102 1.33 -27.47 -26.54
C LYS A 102 0.74 -27.70 -27.92
N ASN A 103 0.02 -26.72 -28.45
CA ASN A 103 -0.55 -26.80 -29.80
C ASN A 103 0.54 -26.90 -30.87
N GLU A 104 1.62 -26.14 -30.77
CA GLU A 104 2.76 -26.22 -31.68
C GLU A 104 3.38 -27.63 -31.71
N LEU A 105 3.64 -28.23 -30.54
CA LEU A 105 4.15 -29.60 -30.44
C LEU A 105 3.17 -30.64 -31.00
N TYR A 106 1.87 -30.45 -30.78
CA TYR A 106 0.83 -31.31 -31.34
C TYR A 106 0.79 -31.22 -32.87
N LEU A 107 0.81 -30.01 -33.44
CA LEU A 107 0.87 -29.78 -34.88
C LEU A 107 2.15 -30.33 -35.49
N GLU A 108 3.29 -30.19 -34.82
CA GLU A 108 4.57 -30.76 -35.25
C GLU A 108 4.49 -32.29 -35.30
N SER A 109 3.87 -32.91 -34.30
CA SER A 109 3.66 -34.36 -34.25
C SER A 109 2.78 -34.83 -35.41
N ILE A 110 1.67 -34.12 -35.71
CA ILE A 110 0.83 -34.40 -36.88
C ILE A 110 1.65 -34.28 -38.17
N LYS A 111 2.43 -33.21 -38.33
CA LYS A 111 3.29 -33.02 -39.51
C LYS A 111 4.31 -34.16 -39.67
N LYS A 112 4.88 -34.66 -38.57
CA LYS A 112 5.82 -35.80 -38.61
C LYS A 112 5.14 -37.09 -39.06
N VAL A 113 3.93 -37.36 -38.55
CA VAL A 113 3.12 -38.53 -38.94
C VAL A 113 2.77 -38.49 -40.43
N LEU A 114 2.28 -37.35 -40.93
CA LEU A 114 1.90 -37.18 -42.34
C LEU A 114 3.08 -37.35 -43.30
N ASN A 115 4.29 -37.00 -42.86
CA ASN A 115 5.52 -37.16 -43.64
C ASN A 115 6.19 -38.55 -43.47
N GLY A 116 5.54 -39.50 -42.80
CA GLY A 116 6.06 -40.86 -42.58
C GLY A 116 7.24 -40.95 -41.60
N LYS A 117 7.55 -39.86 -40.88
CA LYS A 117 8.63 -39.80 -39.88
C LYS A 117 8.06 -40.17 -38.51
N LEU A 118 7.73 -41.44 -38.32
CA LEU A 118 7.25 -41.97 -37.05
C LEU A 118 8.44 -42.32 -36.15
N GLU A 119 8.83 -41.39 -35.28
CA GLU A 119 9.53 -41.77 -34.05
C GLU A 119 8.48 -42.27 -33.07
N TYR A 120 8.33 -43.59 -32.94
CA TYR A 120 7.59 -44.18 -31.83
C TYR A 120 8.26 -43.70 -30.55
N ALA A 121 7.66 -42.72 -29.87
CA ALA A 121 8.17 -42.20 -28.62
C ALA A 121 8.42 -43.40 -27.69
N LYS A 122 9.70 -43.67 -27.39
CA LYS A 122 10.09 -44.59 -26.33
C LYS A 122 9.50 -44.01 -25.04
N VAL A 123 8.30 -44.46 -24.67
CA VAL A 123 7.72 -44.18 -23.37
C VAL A 123 8.63 -44.85 -22.35
N ASN A 124 9.59 -44.09 -21.82
CA ASN A 124 10.50 -44.57 -20.78
C ASN A 124 9.69 -44.83 -19.52
N LYS A 125 9.46 -46.11 -19.23
CA LYS A 125 8.81 -46.63 -18.03
C LYS A 125 9.39 -46.04 -16.74
N ASP A 126 10.66 -45.64 -16.77
CA ASP A 126 11.38 -45.04 -15.65
C ASP A 126 10.84 -43.66 -15.22
N SER A 127 10.23 -42.88 -16.12
CA SER A 127 9.61 -41.59 -15.77
C SER A 127 8.35 -41.76 -14.93
N ILE A 128 7.66 -42.91 -15.03
CA ILE A 128 6.47 -43.21 -14.22
C ILE A 128 6.88 -43.79 -12.85
N MET A 129 8.01 -44.50 -12.76
CA MET A 129 8.49 -45.09 -11.51
C MET A 129 9.38 -44.19 -10.66
N ALA A 130 9.80 -43.02 -11.15
CA ALA A 130 10.63 -42.07 -10.39
C ALA A 130 9.88 -41.33 -9.28
N ILE A 131 8.55 -41.39 -9.24
CA ILE A 131 7.75 -40.97 -8.08
C ILE A 131 7.80 -42.11 -7.06
N ARG A 132 8.96 -42.29 -6.44
CA ARG A 132 9.10 -43.18 -5.27
C ARG A 132 8.37 -42.53 -4.10
N VAL A 133 7.59 -43.34 -3.40
CA VAL A 133 6.84 -42.99 -2.18
C VAL A 133 7.71 -42.29 -1.13
N ASP A 134 9.03 -42.50 -1.17
CA ASP A 134 10.02 -41.91 -0.27
C ASP A 134 10.24 -40.38 -0.42
N THR A 135 9.82 -39.75 -1.54
CA THR A 135 9.99 -38.29 -1.73
C THR A 135 8.78 -37.47 -1.31
N LEU A 136 7.71 -38.11 -0.86
CA LEU A 136 6.62 -37.43 -0.19
C LEU A 136 7.09 -37.08 1.23
N PRO A 137 7.04 -35.81 1.67
CA PRO A 137 7.25 -35.50 3.08
C PRO A 137 6.28 -36.37 3.87
N GLU A 138 6.72 -36.95 4.99
CA GLU A 138 5.89 -37.70 5.92
C GLU A 138 4.71 -36.80 6.30
N LEU A 139 3.62 -36.94 5.55
CA LEU A 139 2.45 -36.12 5.70
C LEU A 139 1.89 -36.57 7.04
N GLN A 140 1.90 -35.69 8.04
CA GLN A 140 1.23 -35.96 9.30
C GLN A 140 -0.25 -36.14 8.97
N LEU A 141 -0.66 -37.40 8.78
CA LEU A 141 -2.02 -37.85 8.53
C LEU A 141 -2.82 -37.85 9.84
N ASP A 142 -2.56 -36.86 10.70
CA ASP A 142 -3.35 -36.66 11.88
C ASP A 142 -4.73 -36.14 11.43
N ALA A 143 -5.77 -36.83 11.87
CA ALA A 143 -7.14 -36.48 11.52
C ALA A 143 -7.41 -35.00 11.84
N THR A 144 -7.93 -34.26 10.87
CA THR A 144 -8.28 -32.85 11.10
C THR A 144 -9.46 -32.77 12.07
N LYS A 145 -9.52 -31.72 12.89
CA LYS A 145 -10.63 -31.53 13.87
C LYS A 145 -12.02 -31.72 13.24
N ALA A 146 -12.22 -31.19 12.03
CA ALA A 146 -13.47 -31.33 11.27
C ALA A 146 -13.78 -32.78 10.88
N GLU A 147 -12.77 -33.59 10.56
CA GLU A 147 -12.94 -35.01 10.25
C GLU A 147 -13.35 -35.79 11.51
N LEU A 148 -12.77 -35.46 12.66
CA LEU A 148 -13.09 -36.08 13.93
C LEU A 148 -14.53 -35.78 14.36
N GLU A 149 -15.01 -34.56 14.13
CA GLU A 149 -16.40 -34.17 14.36
C GLU A 149 -17.36 -34.92 13.44
N LEU A 150 -17.03 -35.04 12.15
CA LEU A 150 -17.82 -35.80 11.19
C LEU A 150 -17.93 -37.28 11.59
N ARG A 151 -16.85 -37.89 12.07
CA ARG A 151 -16.86 -39.28 12.56
C ARG A 151 -17.82 -39.46 13.75
N LYS A 152 -17.86 -38.49 14.67
CA LYS A 152 -18.81 -38.51 15.80
C LYS A 152 -20.25 -38.38 15.33
N GLU A 153 -20.51 -37.49 14.37
CA GLU A 153 -21.84 -37.30 13.80
C GLU A 153 -22.34 -38.57 13.09
N VAL A 154 -21.50 -39.18 12.27
CA VAL A 154 -21.80 -40.46 11.59
C VAL A 154 -22.07 -41.57 12.62
N GLU A 155 -21.28 -41.66 13.69
CA GLU A 155 -21.48 -42.68 14.74
C GLU A 155 -22.80 -42.49 15.49
N ILE A 156 -23.20 -41.24 15.76
CA ILE A 156 -24.51 -40.91 16.35
C ILE A 156 -25.63 -41.32 15.41
N VAL A 157 -25.51 -41.01 14.11
CA VAL A 157 -26.50 -41.37 13.08
C VAL A 157 -26.61 -42.89 12.91
N GLU A 158 -25.51 -43.64 12.95
CA GLU A 158 -25.55 -45.10 12.87
C GLU A 158 -26.21 -45.73 14.10
N LYS A 159 -25.98 -45.17 15.30
CA LYS A 159 -26.61 -45.64 16.55
C LYS A 159 -28.10 -45.32 16.62
N THR A 160 -28.53 -44.17 16.10
CA THR A 160 -29.97 -43.83 16.05
C THR A 160 -30.73 -44.61 14.98
N LYS A 161 -30.05 -45.03 13.90
CA LYS A 161 -30.66 -45.84 12.83
C LYS A 161 -30.74 -47.34 13.16
N LYS A 162 -30.00 -47.81 14.17
CA LYS A 162 -30.02 -49.19 14.69
C LYS A 162 -31.00 -49.42 15.85
N LYS A 163 -31.84 -48.44 16.18
CA LYS A 163 -32.88 -48.51 17.21
C LYS A 163 -34.26 -48.41 16.56
#